data_AF-A0A958H3W2-F1
#
_entry.id   AF-A0A958H3W2-F1
#
_cell.length_a   1.000
_cell.length_b   1.000
_cell.length_c   1.000
_cell.angle_alpha   90.00
_cell.angle_beta   90.00
_cell.angle_gamma   90.00
#
_symmetry.space_group_name_H-M   'P 1'
#
loop_
_entity.id
_entity.type
_entity.pdbx_description
1 polymer ?
#
loop_
_entity_poly.entity_id
_entity_poly.type
_entity_poly.pdbx_seq_one_letter_code
_entity_poly.pdbx_strand_id
1 'polypeptide(L)'
;LRDILQGKILVDVTVPLKPPKVARVNIPIGLSAAQESQTLLGEGVRVVSAFQNISAAHLADDHEIECDVLICGDDKAAKKEVIALTEAAGLRGIDAGPLQNAVAAEALTSILIGLNIRYKVKGSGIKITGL
;
A
#
# COMPACT_ATOMS: atom_id res chain seq x y z
N LEU A 1 -8.19 -18.54 6.18
CA LEU A 1 -7.20 -18.07 5.16
C LEU A 1 -5.78 -18.50 5.51
N ARG A 2 -5.36 -18.43 6.78
CA ARG A 2 -4.00 -18.80 7.24
C ARG A 2 -3.41 -20.04 6.56
N ASP A 3 -4.07 -21.19 6.65
CA ASP A 3 -3.51 -22.46 6.17
C ASP A 3 -3.33 -22.51 4.64
N ILE A 4 -4.27 -21.94 3.89
CA ILE A 4 -4.24 -21.96 2.42
C ILE A 4 -3.29 -20.93 1.79
N LEU A 5 -2.77 -19.99 2.60
CA LEU A 5 -1.87 -18.92 2.16
C LEU A 5 -0.39 -19.22 2.44
N GLN A 6 -0.08 -20.32 3.13
CA GLN A 6 1.30 -20.70 3.41
C GLN A 6 2.10 -20.86 2.10
N GLY A 7 3.33 -20.32 2.08
CA GLY A 7 4.22 -20.27 0.91
C GLY A 7 3.85 -19.19 -0.13
N LYS A 8 2.68 -18.54 -0.01
CA LYS A 8 2.22 -17.54 -0.97
C LYS A 8 2.69 -16.14 -0.61
N ILE A 9 2.69 -15.28 -1.62
CA ILE A 9 2.78 -13.83 -1.44
C ILE A 9 1.35 -13.33 -1.20
N LEU A 10 1.13 -12.61 -0.11
CA LEU A 10 -0.09 -11.86 0.11
C LEU A 10 0.22 -10.38 -0.07
N VAL A 11 -0.41 -9.76 -1.07
CA VAL A 11 -0.35 -8.30 -1.23
C VAL A 11 -1.47 -7.68 -0.38
N ASP A 12 -1.08 -6.98 0.68
CA ASP A 12 -2.01 -6.23 1.53
C ASP A 12 -2.15 -4.79 1.01
N VAL A 13 -3.40 -4.43 0.71
CA VAL A 13 -3.80 -3.13 0.14
C VAL A 13 -4.57 -2.29 1.17
N THR A 14 -4.68 -2.78 2.40
CA THR A 14 -5.59 -2.26 3.42
C THR A 14 -5.10 -0.94 3.97
N VAL A 15 -6.05 -0.03 4.23
CA VAL A 15 -5.82 1.22 4.95
C VAL A 15 -6.82 1.29 6.11
N PRO A 16 -6.36 1.43 7.37
CA PRO A 16 -7.22 1.46 8.54
C PRO A 16 -7.97 2.81 8.68
N LEU A 17 -8.91 3.10 7.77
CA LEU A 17 -9.71 4.32 7.80
C LEU A 17 -10.83 4.26 8.85
N LYS A 18 -11.15 5.41 9.47
CA LYS A 18 -12.24 5.53 10.46
C LYS A 18 -13.33 6.50 10.01
N PRO A 19 -14.40 6.02 9.34
CA PRO A 19 -15.56 6.84 9.01
C PRO A 19 -16.23 7.47 10.26
N PRO A 20 -16.84 8.66 10.13
CA PRO A 20 -16.94 9.46 8.90
C PRO A 20 -15.68 10.30 8.62
N LYS A 21 -14.69 10.32 9.52
CA LYS A 21 -13.53 11.23 9.45
C LYS A 21 -12.31 10.54 8.80
N VAL A 22 -12.45 10.16 7.53
CA VAL A 22 -11.42 9.40 6.78
C VAL A 22 -10.16 10.21 6.42
N ALA A 23 -10.25 11.55 6.39
CA ALA A 23 -9.11 12.46 6.22
C ALA A 23 -8.30 12.68 7.52
N ARG A 24 -8.34 11.72 8.44
CA ARG A 24 -7.54 11.69 9.68
C ARG A 24 -6.92 10.31 9.80
N VAL A 25 -5.61 10.29 10.01
CA VAL A 25 -4.86 9.05 10.23
C VAL A 25 -5.49 8.32 11.42
N ASN A 26 -5.76 7.03 11.23
CA ASN A 26 -6.20 6.13 12.29
C ASN A 26 -5.29 4.91 12.26
N ILE A 27 -4.40 4.81 13.24
CA ILE A 27 -3.49 3.67 13.38
C ILE A 27 -4.02 2.85 14.56
N PRO A 28 -4.50 1.61 14.33
CA PRO A 28 -4.81 0.66 15.39
C PRO A 28 -3.58 0.46 16.28
N ILE A 29 -3.75 -0.01 17.53
CA ILE A 29 -2.66 -0.05 18.53
C ILE A 29 -1.38 -0.67 17.96
N GLY A 30 -0.40 0.19 17.69
CA GLY A 30 1.01 -0.13 17.46
C GLY A 30 1.42 -0.70 16.10
N LEU A 31 0.48 -1.17 15.27
CA LEU A 31 0.80 -1.89 14.04
C LEU A 31 0.05 -1.33 12.83
N SER A 32 0.68 -1.48 11.67
CA SER A 32 0.02 -1.33 10.38
C SER A 32 -0.94 -2.51 10.10
N ALA A 33 -1.91 -2.34 9.21
CA ALA A 33 -2.78 -3.42 8.75
C ALA A 33 -1.98 -4.59 8.15
N ALA A 34 -0.93 -4.30 7.37
CA ALA A 34 -0.05 -5.32 6.82
C ALA A 34 0.72 -6.11 7.91
N GLN A 35 1.16 -5.45 8.98
CA GLN A 35 1.80 -6.12 10.11
C GLN A 35 0.80 -6.99 10.91
N GLU A 36 -0.45 -6.54 11.04
CA GLU A 36 -1.53 -7.34 11.63
C GLU A 36 -1.81 -8.59 10.77
N SER A 37 -1.89 -8.44 9.44
CA SER A 37 -2.00 -9.55 8.49
C SER A 37 -0.87 -10.57 8.66
N GLN A 38 0.39 -10.11 8.74
CA GLN A 38 1.53 -11.00 8.95
C GLN A 38 1.43 -11.77 10.27
N THR A 39 1.00 -11.10 11.34
CA THR A 39 0.80 -11.71 12.67
C THR A 39 -0.30 -12.79 12.63
N LEU A 40 -1.44 -12.48 12.00
CA LEU A 40 -2.59 -13.38 11.92
C LEU A 40 -2.32 -14.62 11.04
N LEU A 41 -1.52 -14.45 9.99
CA LEU A 41 -1.26 -15.49 8.99
C LEU A 41 0.01 -16.31 9.27
N GLY A 42 0.88 -15.81 10.16
CA GLY A 42 2.12 -16.46 10.55
C GLY A 42 3.24 -16.32 9.52
N GLU A 43 4.45 -16.71 9.91
CA GLU A 43 5.70 -16.46 9.17
C GLU A 43 5.78 -17.15 7.80
N GLY A 44 5.01 -18.23 7.58
CA GLY A 44 5.00 -18.93 6.31
C GLY A 44 4.25 -18.19 5.19
N VAL A 45 3.53 -17.11 5.49
CA VAL A 45 2.97 -16.20 4.48
C VAL A 45 3.90 -15.02 4.30
N ARG A 46 4.24 -14.69 3.04
CA ARG A 46 5.08 -13.54 2.70
C ARG A 46 4.19 -12.32 2.45
N VAL A 47 3.92 -11.54 3.50
CA VAL A 47 3.08 -10.34 3.38
C VAL A 47 3.89 -9.19 2.80
N VAL A 48 3.32 -8.53 1.79
CA VAL A 48 3.86 -7.33 1.16
C VAL A 48 2.78 -6.27 1.12
N SER A 49 3.06 -5.10 1.68
CA SER A 49 2.18 -3.92 1.64
C SER A 49 2.40 -3.17 0.34
N ALA A 50 1.36 -2.94 -0.45
CA ALA A 50 1.43 -2.12 -1.67
C ALA A 50 0.06 -1.52 -2.06
N PHE A 51 0.08 -0.51 -2.94
CA PHE A 51 -1.08 0.14 -3.57
C PHE A 51 -2.01 0.96 -2.66
N GLN A 52 -1.63 1.26 -1.42
CA GLN A 52 -2.41 2.13 -0.52
C GLN A 52 -2.57 3.55 -1.06
N ASN A 53 -1.55 4.06 -1.77
CA ASN A 53 -1.44 5.45 -2.17
C ASN A 53 -1.83 5.71 -3.64
N ILE A 54 -2.57 4.78 -4.26
CA ILE A 54 -3.10 4.90 -5.63
C ILE A 54 -4.63 4.96 -5.58
N SER A 55 -5.21 5.83 -6.40
CA SER A 55 -6.66 5.89 -6.57
C SER A 55 -7.16 4.67 -7.35
N ALA A 56 -8.13 3.95 -6.80
CA ALA A 56 -8.84 2.89 -7.53
C ALA A 56 -9.49 3.40 -8.83
N ALA A 57 -9.90 4.67 -8.88
CA ALA A 57 -10.44 5.27 -10.10
C ALA A 57 -9.36 5.49 -11.17
N HIS A 58 -8.11 5.72 -10.78
CA HIS A 58 -7.00 5.79 -11.75
C HIS A 58 -6.69 4.41 -12.33
N LEU A 59 -6.68 3.37 -11.48
CA LEU A 59 -6.45 1.98 -11.90
C LEU A 59 -7.54 1.41 -12.82
N ALA A 60 -8.75 1.97 -12.80
CA ALA A 60 -9.89 1.48 -13.57
C ALA A 60 -10.00 2.11 -14.98
N ASP A 61 -9.12 3.06 -15.30
CA ASP A 61 -9.16 3.84 -16.53
C ASP A 61 -7.83 3.69 -17.29
N ASP A 62 -7.88 3.86 -18.61
CA ASP A 62 -6.73 3.61 -19.50
C ASP A 62 -5.98 4.92 -19.77
N HIS A 63 -5.23 5.37 -18.77
CA HIS A 63 -4.35 6.54 -18.88
C HIS A 63 -3.07 6.35 -18.08
N GLU A 64 -2.08 7.19 -18.37
CA GLU A 64 -0.81 7.20 -17.65
C GLU A 64 -1.02 7.66 -16.20
N ILE A 65 -0.66 6.80 -15.25
CA ILE A 65 -0.74 7.11 -13.82
C ILE A 65 0.63 7.58 -13.34
N GLU A 66 0.79 8.90 -13.21
CA GLU A 66 2.01 9.50 -12.65
C GLU A 66 2.04 9.40 -11.11
N CYS A 67 2.13 8.20 -10.58
CA CYS A 67 2.23 7.95 -9.14
C CYS A 67 3.12 6.75 -8.83
N ASP A 68 3.90 6.88 -7.75
CA ASP A 68 4.75 5.81 -7.25
C ASP A 68 4.02 4.96 -6.23
N VAL A 69 4.11 3.64 -6.34
CA VAL A 69 3.60 2.73 -5.33
C VAL A 69 4.68 2.43 -4.31
N LEU A 70 4.44 2.74 -3.04
CA LEU A 70 5.34 2.34 -1.95
C LEU A 70 5.12 0.86 -1.62
N ILE A 71 6.20 0.08 -1.62
CA ILE A 71 6.17 -1.37 -1.41
C ILE A 71 7.02 -1.73 -0.20
N CYS A 72 6.38 -2.24 0.85
CA CYS A 72 7.03 -2.61 2.12
C CYS A 72 6.88 -4.12 2.38
N GLY A 73 7.92 -4.76 2.88
CA GLY A 73 7.91 -6.20 3.16
C GLY A 73 9.28 -6.73 3.58
N ASP A 74 9.28 -7.83 4.33
CA ASP A 74 10.51 -8.40 4.91
C ASP A 74 11.16 -9.47 4.02
N ASP A 75 10.40 -10.06 3.08
CA ASP A 75 10.94 -10.97 2.06
C ASP A 75 11.33 -10.20 0.78
N LYS A 76 12.62 -10.19 0.47
CA LYS A 76 13.17 -9.47 -0.70
C LYS A 76 12.66 -10.03 -2.03
N ALA A 77 12.48 -11.34 -2.14
CA ALA A 77 12.02 -11.96 -3.39
C ALA A 77 10.53 -11.65 -3.63
N ALA A 78 9.71 -11.67 -2.56
CA ALA A 78 8.31 -11.29 -2.61
C ALA A 78 8.16 -9.82 -3.01
N LYS A 79 8.94 -8.91 -2.42
CA LYS A 79 8.93 -7.49 -2.84
C LYS A 79 9.28 -7.33 -4.32
N LYS A 80 10.31 -8.02 -4.81
CA LYS A 80 10.68 -7.96 -6.23
C LYS A 80 9.55 -8.41 -7.15
N GLU A 81 8.84 -9.48 -6.79
CA GLU A 81 7.68 -9.96 -7.55
C GLU A 81 6.54 -8.92 -7.57
N VAL A 82 6.28 -8.26 -6.43
CA VAL A 82 5.24 -7.22 -6.31
C VAL A 82 5.63 -5.93 -7.05
N ILE A 83 6.92 -5.57 -7.08
CA ILE A 83 7.43 -4.49 -7.92
C ILE A 83 7.20 -4.81 -9.40
N ALA A 84 7.57 -6.02 -9.85
CA ALA A 84 7.34 -6.44 -11.23
C ALA A 84 5.85 -6.45 -11.60
N LEU A 85 4.98 -6.87 -10.67
CA LEU A 85 3.53 -6.78 -10.84
C LEU A 85 3.04 -5.33 -10.98
N THR A 86 3.63 -4.42 -10.21
CA THR A 86 3.31 -2.99 -10.23
C THR A 86 3.72 -2.37 -11.57
N GLU A 87 4.91 -2.70 -12.06
CA GLU A 87 5.42 -2.28 -13.37
C GLU A 87 4.57 -2.84 -14.52
N ALA A 88 4.15 -4.11 -14.43
CA ALA A 88 3.25 -4.73 -15.39
C ALA A 88 1.86 -4.05 -15.42
N ALA A 89 1.46 -3.40 -14.33
CA ALA A 89 0.25 -2.57 -14.25
C ALA A 89 0.47 -1.13 -14.72
N GLY A 90 1.62 -0.79 -15.31
CA GLY A 90 1.94 0.54 -15.81
C GLY A 90 2.32 1.56 -14.72
N LEU A 91 2.65 1.09 -13.52
CA LEU A 91 2.99 1.92 -12.36
C LEU A 91 4.45 1.78 -11.97
N ARG A 92 5.00 2.78 -11.28
CA ARG A 92 6.37 2.69 -10.74
C ARG A 92 6.35 2.17 -9.31
N GLY A 93 6.82 0.95 -9.09
CA GLY A 93 6.98 0.37 -7.75
C GLY A 93 8.27 0.82 -7.07
N ILE A 94 8.20 1.28 -5.83
CA ILE A 94 9.35 1.74 -5.04
C ILE A 94 9.48 0.84 -3.81
N ASP A 95 10.63 0.18 -3.66
CA ASP A 95 10.96 -0.53 -2.41
C ASP A 95 11.12 0.49 -1.27
N ALA A 96 10.15 0.52 -0.37
CA ALA A 96 10.07 1.41 0.77
C ALA A 96 10.57 0.75 2.08
N GLY A 97 11.22 -0.40 1.97
CA GLY A 97 11.93 -1.05 3.07
C GLY A 97 11.15 -2.19 3.76
N PRO A 98 11.34 -2.40 5.07
CA PRO A 98 10.73 -3.51 5.83
C PRO A 98 9.22 -3.33 6.00
N LEU A 99 8.52 -4.40 6.36
CA LEU A 99 7.05 -4.39 6.54
C LEU A 99 6.61 -3.37 7.59
N GLN A 100 7.44 -3.09 8.59
CA GLN A 100 7.19 -2.07 9.62
C GLN A 100 6.95 -0.66 9.04
N ASN A 101 7.52 -0.34 7.87
CA ASN A 101 7.31 0.95 7.23
C ASN A 101 5.92 1.09 6.60
N ALA A 102 5.15 0.00 6.46
CA ALA A 102 3.81 0.01 5.87
C ALA A 102 2.87 1.01 6.57
N VAL A 103 3.02 1.23 7.88
CA VAL A 103 2.22 2.21 8.63
C VAL A 103 2.28 3.62 8.03
N ALA A 104 3.41 4.00 7.45
CA ALA A 104 3.56 5.31 6.81
C ALA A 104 2.78 5.39 5.49
N ALA A 105 2.89 4.36 4.64
CA ALA A 105 2.16 4.28 3.38
C ALA A 105 0.63 4.19 3.60
N GLU A 106 0.21 3.40 4.59
CA GLU A 106 -1.19 3.32 5.01
C GLU A 106 -1.71 4.69 5.48
N ALA A 107 -0.98 5.36 6.38
CA ALA A 107 -1.36 6.67 6.91
C ALA A 107 -1.41 7.77 5.84
N LEU A 108 -0.54 7.71 4.82
CA LEU A 108 -0.49 8.66 3.71
C LEU A 108 -1.85 8.76 2.99
N THR A 109 -2.61 7.68 2.91
CA THR A 109 -3.94 7.65 2.30
C THR A 109 -4.89 8.69 2.90
N SER A 110 -4.89 8.87 4.23
CA SER A 110 -5.72 9.89 4.88
C SER A 110 -5.31 11.31 4.47
N ILE A 111 -4.01 11.53 4.23
CA ILE A 111 -3.48 12.80 3.71
C ILE A 111 -3.98 13.01 2.29
N LEU A 112 -3.83 12.02 1.40
CA LEU A 112 -4.28 12.09 0.01
C LEU A 112 -5.80 12.35 -0.09
N ILE A 113 -6.61 11.69 0.75
CA ILE A 113 -8.04 11.98 0.86
C ILE A 113 -8.29 13.44 1.25
N GLY A 114 -7.56 13.95 2.25
CA GLY A 114 -7.66 15.35 2.66
C GLY A 114 -7.24 16.34 1.57
N LEU A 115 -6.22 16.01 0.78
CA LEU A 115 -5.78 16.80 -0.38
C LEU A 115 -6.85 16.82 -1.48
N ASN A 116 -7.39 15.64 -1.84
CA ASN A 116 -8.48 15.51 -2.80
C ASN A 116 -9.68 16.40 -2.43
N ILE A 117 -10.09 16.39 -1.17
CA ILE A 117 -11.19 17.24 -0.67
C ILE A 117 -10.85 18.73 -0.77
N ARG A 118 -9.66 19.13 -0.28
CA ARG A 118 -9.28 20.55 -0.18
C ARG A 118 -9.04 21.19 -1.55
N TYR A 119 -8.39 20.47 -2.44
CA TYR A 119 -8.01 20.97 -3.76
C TYR A 119 -9.00 20.57 -4.86
N LYS A 120 -10.07 19.84 -4.52
CA LYS A 120 -11.13 19.39 -5.45
C LYS A 120 -10.58 18.57 -6.61
N VAL A 121 -9.53 17.79 -6.35
CA VAL A 121 -8.92 16.87 -7.31
C VAL A 121 -9.38 15.45 -7.01
N LYS A 122 -9.32 14.59 -8.02
CA LYS A 122 -9.61 13.16 -7.87
C LYS A 122 -8.28 12.42 -7.96
N GLY A 123 -7.99 11.61 -6.94
CA GLY A 123 -6.90 10.65 -6.99
C GLY A 123 -5.49 11.23 -6.93
N SER A 124 -5.26 12.28 -6.13
CA SER A 124 -3.90 12.75 -5.83
C SER A 124 -2.98 11.59 -5.43
N GLY A 125 -1.78 11.56 -6.00
CA GLY A 125 -0.73 10.58 -5.70
C GLY A 125 0.53 11.23 -5.13
N ILE A 126 1.61 10.45 -5.08
CA ILE A 126 2.95 10.91 -4.73
C ILE A 126 3.96 10.45 -5.77
N LYS A 127 5.08 11.18 -5.86
CA LYS A 127 6.25 10.82 -6.67
C LYS A 127 7.50 11.01 -5.83
N ILE A 128 8.32 9.98 -5.74
CA ILE A 128 9.64 9.99 -5.13
C ILE A 128 10.64 10.46 -6.18
N THR A 129 11.48 11.41 -5.79
CA THR A 129 12.44 12.08 -6.66
C THR A 129 13.87 11.79 -6.21
N GLY A 130 14.82 11.77 -7.13
CA GLY A 130 16.24 11.56 -6.82
C GLY A 130 16.62 10.10 -6.59
N LEU A 131 15.83 9.18 -7.14
CA LEU A 131 16.12 7.75 -7.23
C LEU A 131 16.70 7.41 -8.61
#